data_AF-A0A0H5RT98-F1
#
_entry.id   AF-A0A0H5RT98-F1
#
_cell.length_a   1.000
_cell.length_b   1.000
_cell.length_c   1.000
_cell.angle_alpha   90.00
_cell.angle_beta   90.00
_cell.angle_gamma   90.00
#
_symmetry.space_group_name_H-M   'P 1'
#
loop_
_entity.id
_entity.type
_entity.pdbx_description
1 polymer ?
#
loop_
_entity_poly.entity_id
_entity_poly.type
_entity_poly.pdbx_seq_one_letter_code
_entity_poly.pdbx_strand_id
1 'polypeptide(L)'
;MVDAEDFMFFWVTAVTVDGKIVVANNYGLAFIPEQVNLPEHVAMASADESIPPADRASWVSHPVVAVQRWAQHHDTKLRAVIATEDQLKNSDAGVHHEVLMPEDIPAKGQMAGRDRLTVIAPQIATRLAQFSDGDLVKILPPAPVDTNPPEDQRLDLWDAVWQPLCSGAANRGQVHLQAFLAYAAHAQEWAVYEAHAAEDGPAQRRAVADFIYWQHIGQLIADAIAE
;
A
#
# COMPACT_ATOMS: atom_id res chain seq x y z
N MET A 1 10.13 -8.27 16.72
CA MET A 1 8.67 -8.13 16.71
C MET A 1 8.33 -7.91 15.26
N VAL A 2 7.49 -8.75 14.67
CA VAL A 2 6.87 -8.41 13.38
C VAL A 2 6.03 -7.16 13.70
N ASP A 3 6.24 -6.05 13.01
CA ASP A 3 5.40 -4.86 13.23
C ASP A 3 3.95 -5.32 13.09
N ALA A 4 3.04 -4.88 13.97
CA ALA A 4 1.65 -5.36 13.97
C ALA A 4 0.97 -5.18 12.59
N GLU A 5 1.50 -4.25 11.80
CA GLU A 5 1.14 -3.93 10.42
C GLU A 5 1.47 -5.05 9.40
N ASP A 6 2.38 -5.97 9.71
CA ASP A 6 2.81 -7.04 8.81
C ASP A 6 2.04 -8.37 8.99
N PHE A 7 1.03 -8.40 9.89
CA PHE A 7 0.28 -9.64 10.14
C PHE A 7 -0.45 -10.12 8.89
N MET A 8 -0.17 -11.36 8.46
CA MET A 8 -0.67 -11.96 7.22
C MET A 8 -0.31 -11.19 5.93
N PHE A 9 0.51 -10.15 6.00
CA PHE A 9 0.91 -9.37 4.84
C PHE A 9 1.88 -10.15 3.97
N PHE A 10 1.68 -10.13 2.66
CA PHE A 10 2.63 -10.72 1.71
C PHE A 10 2.61 -10.06 0.34
N TRP A 11 3.76 -10.14 -0.33
CA TRP A 11 3.95 -9.70 -1.71
C TRP A 11 3.87 -10.86 -2.69
N VAL A 12 3.39 -10.56 -3.89
CA VAL A 12 3.58 -11.35 -5.11
C VAL A 12 4.35 -10.48 -6.08
N THR A 13 5.40 -11.04 -6.68
CA THR A 13 6.15 -10.40 -7.77
C THR A 13 5.82 -11.10 -9.07
N ALA A 14 5.70 -10.37 -10.17
CA ALA A 14 5.62 -10.95 -11.49
C ALA A 14 6.60 -10.26 -12.43
N VAL A 15 7.04 -11.02 -13.44
CA VAL A 15 7.91 -10.51 -14.49
C VAL A 15 7.21 -10.69 -15.82
N THR A 16 7.14 -9.63 -16.61
CA THR A 16 6.55 -9.67 -17.94
C THR A 16 7.50 -10.26 -18.99
N VAL A 17 6.98 -10.58 -20.17
CA VAL A 17 7.80 -11.07 -21.30
C VAL A 17 8.84 -10.06 -21.78
N ASP A 18 8.57 -8.75 -21.62
CA ASP A 18 9.50 -7.65 -21.90
C ASP A 18 10.42 -7.29 -20.72
N GLY A 19 10.35 -8.05 -19.61
CA GLY A 19 11.26 -7.92 -18.47
C GLY A 19 10.90 -6.86 -17.46
N LYS A 20 9.70 -6.26 -17.54
CA LYS A 20 9.18 -5.37 -16.49
C LYS A 20 8.84 -6.19 -15.25
N ILE A 21 9.10 -5.61 -14.09
CA ILE A 21 8.75 -6.19 -12.79
C ILE A 21 7.53 -5.46 -12.27
N VAL A 22 6.50 -6.21 -11.88
CA VAL A 22 5.30 -5.68 -11.23
C VAL A 22 5.05 -6.43 -9.93
N VAL A 23 4.68 -5.72 -8.88
CA VAL A 23 4.34 -6.30 -7.57
C VAL A 23 2.90 -6.00 -7.19
N ALA A 24 2.34 -6.86 -6.35
CA ALA A 24 1.08 -6.65 -5.66
C ALA A 24 1.15 -7.29 -4.27
N ASN A 25 0.31 -6.85 -3.33
CA ASN A 25 0.17 -7.49 -2.03
C ASN A 25 -1.30 -7.78 -1.71
N ASN A 26 -1.53 -8.57 -0.66
CA ASN A 26 -2.85 -9.04 -0.27
C ASN A 26 -3.71 -8.02 0.48
N TYR A 27 -3.16 -6.86 0.86
CA TYR A 27 -3.97 -5.74 1.35
C TYR A 27 -4.49 -4.90 0.17
N GLY A 28 -3.78 -4.92 -0.96
CA GLY A 28 -4.22 -4.24 -2.18
C GLY A 28 -4.17 -2.72 -2.07
N LEU A 29 -4.87 -2.05 -3.00
CA LEU A 29 -5.01 -0.59 -3.12
C LEU A 29 -3.81 0.25 -2.64
N ALA A 30 -2.67 0.04 -3.30
CA ALA A 30 -1.46 0.85 -3.15
C ALA A 30 -0.78 0.80 -1.76
N PHE A 31 -1.23 -0.06 -0.84
CA PHE A 31 -0.63 -0.15 0.50
C PHE A 31 0.81 -0.67 0.49
N ILE A 32 1.72 0.08 1.10
CA ILE A 32 3.12 -0.26 1.30
C ILE A 32 3.47 0.01 2.78
N PRO A 33 3.97 -0.98 3.53
CA PRO A 33 4.44 -0.76 4.91
C PRO A 33 5.52 0.33 4.97
N GLU A 34 5.57 1.12 6.05
CA GLU A 34 6.48 2.28 6.17
C GLU A 34 7.95 1.92 5.91
N GLN A 35 8.37 0.74 6.36
CA GLN A 35 9.73 0.22 6.28
C GLN A 35 10.13 -0.31 4.90
N VAL A 36 9.20 -0.34 3.93
CA VAL A 36 9.41 -0.92 2.60
C VAL A 36 9.65 0.18 1.56
N ASN A 37 10.75 0.05 0.84
CA ASN A 37 11.02 0.83 -0.37
C ASN A 37 10.99 -0.08 -1.59
N LEU A 38 10.36 0.37 -2.67
CA LEU A 38 10.36 -0.36 -3.95
C LEU A 38 11.47 0.13 -4.87
N PRO A 39 12.17 -0.75 -5.60
CA PRO A 39 13.16 -0.34 -6.58
C PRO A 39 12.56 0.56 -7.65
N GLU A 40 13.39 1.42 -8.26
CA GLU A 40 12.97 2.43 -9.24
C GLU A 40 12.13 1.87 -10.40
N HIS A 41 12.47 0.67 -10.88
CA HIS A 41 11.86 0.08 -12.09
C HIS A 41 10.69 -0.88 -11.79
N VAL A 42 10.28 -1.01 -10.54
CA VAL A 42 9.21 -1.93 -10.14
C VAL A 42 7.86 -1.22 -10.20
N ALA A 43 6.91 -1.72 -10.99
CA ALA A 43 5.54 -1.24 -10.95
C ALA A 43 4.77 -1.85 -9.76
N MET A 44 3.78 -1.14 -9.23
CA MET A 44 2.85 -1.68 -8.25
C MET A 44 1.46 -1.76 -8.87
N ALA A 45 0.94 -2.96 -9.06
CA ALA A 45 -0.32 -3.17 -9.79
C ALA A 45 -1.47 -2.39 -9.16
N SER A 46 -1.64 -2.48 -7.84
CA SER A 46 -2.74 -1.83 -7.12
C SER A 46 -2.60 -0.31 -7.00
N ALA A 47 -1.44 0.26 -7.28
CA ALA A 47 -1.21 1.70 -7.32
C ALA A 47 -1.40 2.30 -8.73
N ASP A 48 -1.64 1.47 -9.75
CA ASP A 48 -1.78 1.94 -11.12
C ASP A 48 -3.17 2.54 -11.36
N GLU A 49 -3.27 3.86 -11.25
CA GLU A 49 -4.51 4.62 -11.43
C GLU A 49 -4.99 4.71 -12.89
N SER A 50 -4.22 4.19 -13.86
CA SER A 50 -4.76 3.99 -15.23
C SER A 50 -5.79 2.85 -15.28
N ILE A 51 -5.78 1.96 -14.28
CA ILE A 51 -6.76 0.90 -14.09
C ILE A 51 -7.97 1.45 -13.31
N PRO A 52 -9.21 1.27 -13.81
CA PRO A 52 -10.42 1.76 -13.15
C PRO A 52 -10.54 1.31 -11.68
N PRO A 53 -11.14 2.12 -10.80
CA PRO A 53 -11.33 1.77 -9.39
C PRO A 53 -12.07 0.43 -9.19
N ALA A 54 -13.18 0.21 -9.91
CA ALA A 54 -13.95 -1.04 -9.87
C ALA A 54 -13.09 -2.28 -10.23
N ASP A 55 -12.24 -2.13 -11.24
CA ASP A 55 -11.32 -3.19 -11.64
C ASP A 55 -10.34 -3.47 -10.49
N ARG A 56 -9.65 -2.45 -9.96
CA ARG A 56 -8.72 -2.61 -8.84
C ARG A 56 -9.38 -3.22 -7.59
N ALA A 57 -10.63 -2.84 -7.31
CA ALA A 57 -11.43 -3.39 -6.21
C ALA A 57 -11.69 -4.89 -6.38
N SER A 58 -11.96 -5.34 -7.61
CA SER A 58 -12.33 -6.73 -7.90
C SER A 58 -11.23 -7.77 -7.59
N TRP A 59 -9.98 -7.34 -7.48
CA TRP A 59 -8.83 -8.19 -7.15
C TRP A 59 -8.08 -7.75 -5.89
N VAL A 60 -8.73 -6.95 -5.04
CA VAL A 60 -8.27 -6.75 -3.65
C VAL A 60 -8.19 -8.10 -2.95
N SER A 61 -7.21 -8.33 -2.08
CA SER A 61 -6.89 -9.63 -1.47
C SER A 61 -6.42 -10.75 -2.41
N HIS A 62 -6.29 -10.48 -3.72
CA HIS A 62 -5.90 -11.46 -4.73
C HIS A 62 -4.67 -10.99 -5.54
N PRO A 63 -3.47 -10.93 -4.94
CA PRO A 63 -2.29 -10.32 -5.56
C PRO A 63 -1.79 -11.04 -6.82
N VAL A 64 -2.04 -12.35 -6.99
CA VAL A 64 -1.75 -13.02 -8.27
C VAL A 64 -2.70 -12.52 -9.39
N VAL A 65 -3.98 -12.33 -9.07
CA VAL A 65 -4.95 -11.76 -10.03
C VAL A 65 -4.58 -10.31 -10.34
N ALA A 66 -4.13 -9.55 -9.34
CA ALA A 66 -3.66 -8.17 -9.50
C ALA A 66 -2.60 -8.03 -10.60
N VAL A 67 -1.52 -8.82 -10.53
CA VAL A 67 -0.44 -8.76 -11.51
C VAL A 67 -0.86 -9.29 -12.88
N GLN A 68 -1.79 -10.26 -12.95
CA GLN A 68 -2.39 -10.71 -14.20
C GLN A 68 -3.23 -9.62 -14.88
N ARG A 69 -4.10 -8.95 -14.10
CA ARG A 69 -4.97 -7.87 -14.60
C ARG A 69 -4.17 -6.64 -15.00
N TRP A 70 -3.11 -6.34 -14.25
CA TRP A 70 -2.16 -5.29 -14.65
C TRP A 70 -1.52 -5.60 -16.00
N ALA A 71 -1.01 -6.82 -16.21
CA ALA A 71 -0.42 -7.21 -17.50
C ALA A 71 -1.43 -7.12 -18.65
N GLN A 72 -2.68 -7.55 -18.41
CA GLN A 72 -3.76 -7.44 -19.40
C GLN A 72 -4.06 -5.98 -19.76
N HIS A 73 -4.15 -5.09 -18.77
CA HIS A 73 -4.40 -3.66 -18.99
C HIS A 73 -3.31 -3.01 -19.84
N HIS A 74 -2.05 -3.39 -19.63
CA HIS A 74 -0.88 -2.86 -20.34
C HIS A 74 -0.55 -3.60 -21.65
N ASP A 75 -1.47 -4.42 -22.17
CA ASP A 75 -1.30 -5.22 -23.39
C ASP A 75 0.02 -6.01 -23.43
N THR A 76 0.40 -6.59 -22.28
CA THR A 76 1.59 -7.43 -22.13
C THR A 76 1.23 -8.78 -21.53
N LYS A 77 2.21 -9.69 -21.49
CA LYS A 77 2.05 -11.03 -20.92
C LYS A 77 3.01 -11.23 -19.76
N LEU A 78 2.55 -11.95 -18.75
CA LEU A 78 3.44 -12.45 -17.71
C LEU A 78 4.31 -13.58 -18.26
N ARG A 79 5.58 -13.58 -17.86
CA ARG A 79 6.53 -14.68 -18.07
C ARG A 79 6.57 -15.60 -16.86
N ALA A 80 6.56 -15.02 -15.67
CA ALA A 80 6.59 -15.75 -14.40
C ALA A 80 5.89 -14.97 -13.29
N VAL A 81 5.36 -15.70 -12.32
CA VAL A 81 4.91 -15.18 -11.02
C VAL A 81 5.80 -15.82 -9.94
N ILE A 82 6.26 -14.99 -9.02
CA ILE A 82 7.25 -15.28 -7.99
C ILE A 82 6.62 -15.01 -6.62
N ALA A 83 6.51 -16.05 -5.79
CA ALA A 83 5.94 -15.99 -4.44
C ALA A 83 6.31 -17.26 -3.65
N THR A 84 5.96 -17.34 -2.37
CA THR A 84 6.15 -18.59 -1.60
C THR A 84 5.14 -19.66 -2.03
N GLU A 85 5.41 -20.93 -1.69
CA GLU A 85 4.52 -22.05 -2.00
C GLU A 85 3.10 -21.82 -1.47
N ASP A 86 2.97 -21.38 -0.21
CA ASP A 86 1.67 -21.13 0.41
C ASP A 86 0.89 -19.99 -0.28
N GLN A 87 1.59 -18.99 -0.82
CA GLN A 87 0.97 -17.86 -1.52
C GLN A 87 0.50 -18.23 -2.93
N LEU A 88 1.19 -19.18 -3.58
CA LEU A 88 0.81 -19.72 -4.89
C LEU A 88 -0.19 -20.88 -4.77
N LYS A 89 -0.38 -21.43 -3.58
CA LYS A 89 -1.30 -22.53 -3.31
C LYS A 89 -2.72 -22.18 -3.76
N ASN A 90 -3.29 -23.02 -4.62
CA ASN A 90 -4.61 -22.82 -5.24
C ASN A 90 -4.72 -21.60 -6.17
N SER A 91 -3.59 -20.99 -6.56
CA SER A 91 -3.57 -19.93 -7.56
C SER A 91 -3.29 -20.49 -8.95
N ASP A 92 -4.13 -20.17 -9.92
CA ASP A 92 -3.81 -20.37 -11.33
C ASP A 92 -3.25 -19.06 -11.91
N ALA A 93 -1.91 -18.95 -11.91
CA ALA A 93 -1.26 -17.80 -12.53
C ALA A 93 -1.30 -17.86 -14.08
N GLY A 94 -1.66 -19.01 -14.67
CA GLY A 94 -1.63 -19.24 -16.12
C GLY A 94 -0.23 -19.17 -16.75
N VAL A 95 0.83 -19.04 -15.94
CA VAL A 95 2.23 -18.88 -16.35
C VAL A 95 3.16 -19.62 -15.37
N HIS A 96 4.46 -19.65 -15.68
CA HIS A 96 5.48 -20.27 -14.82
C HIS A 96 5.43 -19.71 -13.39
N HIS A 97 5.53 -20.61 -12.41
CA HIS A 97 5.65 -20.29 -10.99
C HIS A 97 7.10 -20.44 -10.58
N GLU A 98 7.69 -19.35 -10.08
CA GLU A 98 8.96 -19.39 -9.38
C GLU A 98 8.67 -19.39 -7.88
N VAL A 99 8.91 -20.51 -7.22
CA VAL A 99 8.63 -20.65 -5.78
C VAL A 99 9.84 -20.14 -5.00
N LEU A 100 9.64 -19.12 -4.17
CA LEU A 100 10.66 -18.62 -3.25
C LEU A 100 10.81 -19.56 -2.06
N MET A 101 12.04 -20.01 -1.83
CA MET A 101 12.41 -20.72 -0.62
C MET A 101 12.81 -19.72 0.48
N PRO A 102 12.72 -20.09 1.78
CA PRO A 102 13.11 -19.19 2.87
C PRO A 102 14.53 -18.61 2.74
N GLU A 103 15.46 -19.37 2.17
CA GLU A 103 16.84 -18.95 1.90
C GLU A 103 16.97 -17.88 0.79
N ASP A 104 15.98 -17.77 -0.10
CA ASP A 104 15.95 -16.75 -1.15
C ASP A 104 15.46 -15.40 -0.62
N ILE A 105 14.82 -15.38 0.56
CA ILE A 105 14.27 -14.19 1.18
C ILE A 105 15.34 -13.53 2.06
N PRO A 106 15.74 -12.28 1.77
CA PRO A 106 16.68 -11.56 2.61
C PRO A 106 16.19 -11.46 4.06
N ALA A 107 17.09 -11.65 5.03
CA ALA A 107 16.76 -11.54 6.45
C ALA A 107 16.25 -10.14 6.86
N LYS A 108 16.45 -9.11 6.02
CA LYS A 108 15.86 -7.78 6.15
C LYS A 108 15.31 -7.35 4.80
N GLY A 109 14.06 -6.89 4.77
CA GLY A 109 13.42 -6.32 3.57
C GLY A 109 13.84 -4.87 3.25
N GLN A 110 14.91 -4.36 3.87
CA GLN A 110 15.40 -3.01 3.55
C GLN A 110 16.02 -3.00 2.16
N MET A 111 15.34 -2.33 1.26
CA MET A 111 15.79 -2.12 -0.11
C MET A 111 16.02 -0.64 -0.36
N ALA A 112 16.99 -0.31 -1.22
CA ALA A 112 17.12 1.06 -1.71
C ALA A 112 16.06 1.30 -2.79
N GLY A 113 15.42 2.46 -2.76
CA GLY A 113 14.44 2.84 -3.77
C GLY A 113 13.43 3.85 -3.27
N ARG A 114 12.27 3.85 -3.91
CA ARG A 114 11.16 4.77 -3.68
C ARG A 114 10.40 4.38 -2.43
N ASP A 115 10.17 5.35 -1.55
CA ASP A 115 9.28 5.20 -0.40
C ASP A 115 7.81 5.06 -0.84
N ARG A 116 6.93 4.75 0.14
CA ARG A 116 5.51 4.52 -0.09
C ARG A 116 4.80 5.65 -0.83
N LEU A 117 5.08 6.91 -0.49
CA LEU A 117 4.46 8.07 -1.15
C LEU A 117 4.97 8.23 -2.58
N THR A 118 6.28 8.04 -2.79
CA THR A 118 6.91 8.16 -4.11
C THR A 118 6.43 7.09 -5.07
N VAL A 119 6.10 5.88 -4.59
CA VAL A 119 5.53 4.82 -5.42
C VAL A 119 4.12 5.18 -5.90
N ILE A 120 3.24 5.61 -4.98
CA ILE A 120 1.81 5.76 -5.29
C ILE A 120 1.48 7.12 -5.89
N ALA A 121 2.24 8.17 -5.55
CA ALA A 121 2.00 9.53 -5.98
C ALA A 121 3.32 10.28 -6.25
N PRO A 122 4.13 9.86 -7.25
CA PRO A 122 5.47 10.40 -7.50
C PRO A 122 5.49 11.91 -7.74
N GLN A 123 4.44 12.45 -8.37
CA GLN A 123 4.31 13.87 -8.65
C GLN A 123 4.06 14.67 -7.36
N ILE A 124 3.30 14.11 -6.42
CA ILE A 124 3.03 14.72 -5.11
C ILE A 124 4.30 14.65 -4.24
N ALA A 125 4.99 13.51 -4.22
CA ALA A 125 6.29 13.36 -3.55
C ALA A 125 7.31 14.41 -4.07
N THR A 126 7.40 14.57 -5.39
CA THR A 126 8.27 15.58 -6.03
C THR A 126 7.91 16.98 -5.59
N ARG A 127 6.61 17.31 -5.52
CA ARG A 127 6.14 18.62 -5.07
C ARG A 127 6.44 18.84 -3.59
N LEU A 128 6.23 17.84 -2.73
CA LEU A 128 6.54 17.91 -1.30
C LEU A 128 8.03 18.18 -1.05
N ALA A 129 8.91 17.58 -1.84
CA ALA A 129 10.35 17.81 -1.78
C ALA A 129 10.77 19.27 -2.09
N GLN A 130 9.91 20.05 -2.75
CA GLN A 130 10.16 21.46 -3.06
C GLN A 130 9.84 22.41 -1.89
N PHE A 131 9.08 21.95 -0.89
CA PHE A 131 8.78 22.75 0.31
C PHE A 131 9.99 22.78 1.23
N SER A 132 10.30 23.96 1.77
CA SER A 132 11.19 24.05 2.93
C SER A 132 10.49 23.51 4.18
N ASP A 133 11.25 23.07 5.19
CA ASP A 133 10.65 22.57 6.43
C ASP A 133 9.72 23.62 7.08
N GLY A 134 10.11 24.91 7.06
CA GLY A 134 9.28 26.01 7.59
C GLY A 134 7.99 26.28 6.81
N ASP A 135 7.84 25.73 5.60
CA ASP A 135 6.64 25.89 4.78
C ASP A 135 5.70 24.68 4.85
N LEU A 136 6.11 23.58 5.49
CA LEU A 136 5.31 22.34 5.56
C LEU A 136 3.95 22.54 6.25
N VAL A 137 3.85 23.45 7.22
CA VAL A 137 2.58 23.78 7.87
C VAL A 137 1.52 24.32 6.90
N LYS A 138 1.92 24.87 5.75
CA LYS A 138 1.02 25.46 4.76
C LYS A 138 0.24 24.43 3.94
N ILE A 139 0.67 23.17 3.97
CA ILE A 139 0.02 22.07 3.24
C ILE A 139 -0.76 21.13 4.16
N LEU A 140 -0.67 21.34 5.47
CA LEU A 140 -1.48 20.61 6.45
C LEU A 140 -2.88 21.22 6.56
N PRO A 141 -3.89 20.41 6.93
CA PRO A 141 -5.12 20.93 7.49
C PRO A 141 -4.84 21.85 8.69
N PRO A 142 -5.74 22.81 9.00
CA PRO A 142 -5.60 23.67 10.17
C PRO A 142 -5.35 22.85 11.44
N ALA A 143 -4.49 23.37 12.32
CA ALA A 143 -4.22 22.75 13.60
C ALA A 143 -5.53 22.55 14.39
N PRO A 144 -5.75 21.37 15.00
CA PRO A 144 -6.88 21.16 15.88
C PRO A 144 -6.84 22.16 17.05
N VAL A 145 -8.03 22.56 17.53
CA VAL A 145 -8.14 23.42 18.72
C VAL A 145 -7.73 22.65 19.98
N ASP A 146 -7.95 21.33 19.99
CA ASP A 146 -7.46 20.43 21.03
C ASP A 146 -6.04 19.99 20.72
N THR A 147 -5.10 20.27 21.62
CA THR A 147 -3.69 19.88 21.47
C THR A 147 -3.39 18.50 22.01
N ASN A 148 -4.37 17.79 22.58
CA ASN A 148 -4.20 16.41 22.99
C ASN A 148 -4.09 15.49 21.76
N PRO A 149 -3.31 14.40 21.86
CA PRO A 149 -3.32 13.38 20.81
C PRO A 149 -4.73 12.80 20.65
N PRO A 150 -5.13 12.43 19.41
CA PRO A 150 -6.30 11.60 19.18
C PRO A 150 -6.23 10.31 20.03
N GLU A 151 -7.36 9.66 20.26
CA GLU A 151 -7.34 8.31 20.83
C GLU A 151 -6.60 7.36 19.87
N ASP A 152 -5.63 6.57 20.36
CA ASP A 152 -4.90 5.65 19.48
C ASP A 152 -5.69 4.36 19.26
N GLN A 153 -6.48 4.33 18.19
CA GLN A 153 -7.26 3.17 17.77
C GLN A 153 -6.58 2.40 16.63
N ARG A 154 -5.32 2.73 16.27
CA ARG A 154 -4.65 2.14 15.10
C ARG A 154 -4.55 0.63 15.19
N LEU A 155 -4.26 0.07 16.36
CA LEU A 155 -4.18 -1.38 16.55
C LEU A 155 -5.54 -2.07 16.32
N ASP A 156 -6.61 -1.57 16.95
CA ASP A 156 -7.95 -2.16 16.83
C ASP A 156 -8.50 -2.04 15.40
N LEU A 157 -8.25 -0.90 14.75
CA LEU A 157 -8.64 -0.69 13.36
C LEU A 157 -7.83 -1.57 12.41
N TRP A 158 -6.52 -1.73 12.66
CA TRP A 158 -5.69 -2.64 11.86
C TRP A 158 -6.14 -4.09 12.00
N ASP A 159 -6.56 -4.49 13.20
CA ASP A 159 -7.14 -5.80 13.43
C ASP A 159 -8.39 -6.04 12.56
N ALA A 160 -9.23 -5.03 12.38
CA ALA A 160 -10.36 -5.09 11.48
C ALA A 160 -9.96 -5.20 10.00
N VAL A 161 -8.79 -4.67 9.59
CA VAL A 161 -8.31 -4.72 8.20
C VAL A 161 -7.94 -6.14 7.79
N TRP A 162 -7.21 -6.88 8.62
CA TRP A 162 -6.70 -8.20 8.22
C TRP A 162 -7.71 -9.33 8.44
N GLN A 163 -8.63 -9.20 9.40
CA GLN A 163 -9.61 -10.25 9.74
C GLN A 163 -10.38 -10.79 8.51
N PRO A 164 -10.90 -9.96 7.58
CA PRO A 164 -11.57 -10.45 6.38
C PRO A 164 -10.68 -11.27 5.44
N LEU A 165 -9.36 -11.06 5.47
CA LEU A 165 -8.40 -11.82 4.65
C LEU A 165 -8.31 -13.29 5.07
N CYS A 166 -8.69 -13.61 6.31
CA CYS A 166 -8.82 -14.99 6.80
C CYS A 166 -10.16 -15.66 6.41
N SER A 167 -11.09 -14.92 5.81
CA SER A 167 -12.42 -15.41 5.47
C SER A 167 -12.52 -15.98 4.05
N GLY A 168 -13.35 -17.01 3.88
CA GLY A 168 -13.79 -17.51 2.57
C GLY A 168 -15.05 -16.85 2.03
N ALA A 169 -15.59 -15.83 2.71
CA ALA A 169 -16.83 -15.18 2.32
C ALA A 169 -16.68 -14.42 0.98
N ALA A 170 -17.72 -14.48 0.14
CA ALA A 170 -17.71 -13.84 -1.18
C ALA A 170 -17.57 -12.31 -1.12
N ASN A 171 -18.05 -11.68 -0.04
CA ASN A 171 -17.97 -10.24 0.18
C ASN A 171 -16.73 -9.80 0.97
N ARG A 172 -15.75 -10.70 1.21
CA ARG A 172 -14.57 -10.39 2.04
C ARG A 172 -13.78 -9.16 1.56
N GLY A 173 -13.69 -8.95 0.25
CA GLY A 173 -12.99 -7.80 -0.33
C GLY A 173 -13.67 -6.49 0.05
N GLN A 174 -15.00 -6.44 0.00
CA GLN A 174 -15.77 -5.27 0.42
C GLN A 174 -15.60 -4.97 1.91
N VAL A 175 -15.68 -5.99 2.77
CA VAL A 175 -15.49 -5.82 4.22
C VAL A 175 -14.07 -5.35 4.54
N HIS A 176 -13.06 -5.93 3.87
CA HIS A 176 -11.67 -5.50 3.97
C HIS A 176 -11.51 -4.02 3.59
N LEU A 177 -12.04 -3.60 2.44
CA LEU A 177 -11.96 -2.22 1.99
C LEU A 177 -12.64 -1.23 2.96
N GLN A 178 -13.80 -1.60 3.51
CA GLN A 178 -14.48 -0.75 4.50
C GLN A 178 -13.66 -0.58 5.78
N ALA A 179 -13.09 -1.68 6.30
CA ALA A 179 -12.18 -1.61 7.45
C ALA A 179 -10.93 -0.80 7.12
N PHE A 180 -10.39 -0.96 5.91
CA PHE A 180 -9.18 -0.26 5.50
C PHE A 180 -9.42 1.24 5.31
N LEU A 181 -10.59 1.65 4.83
CA LEU A 181 -10.97 3.06 4.78
C LEU A 181 -11.00 3.68 6.18
N ALA A 182 -11.56 2.97 7.17
CA ALA A 182 -11.62 3.44 8.55
C ALA A 182 -10.22 3.58 9.17
N TYR A 183 -9.34 2.59 8.94
CA TYR A 183 -7.95 2.68 9.36
C TYR A 183 -7.22 3.84 8.67
N ALA A 184 -7.34 3.99 7.35
CA ALA A 184 -6.67 5.06 6.60
C ALA A 184 -7.10 6.45 7.09
N ALA A 185 -8.39 6.65 7.38
CA ALA A 185 -8.89 7.90 7.95
C ALA A 185 -8.28 8.19 9.33
N HIS A 186 -8.18 7.18 10.19
CA HIS A 186 -7.60 7.33 11.52
C HIS A 186 -6.08 7.55 11.48
N ALA A 187 -5.37 6.84 10.61
CA ALA A 187 -3.94 7.02 10.38
C ALA A 187 -3.64 8.40 9.79
N GLN A 188 -4.51 8.93 8.92
CA GLN A 188 -4.42 10.30 8.41
C GLN A 188 -4.58 11.32 9.54
N GLU A 189 -5.55 11.15 10.44
CA GLU A 189 -5.75 12.02 11.61
C GLU A 189 -4.52 12.06 12.52
N TRP A 190 -3.95 10.89 12.83
CA TRP A 190 -2.72 10.78 13.60
C TRP A 190 -1.54 11.47 12.92
N ALA A 191 -1.37 11.30 11.61
CA ALA A 191 -0.30 11.95 10.86
C ALA A 191 -0.43 13.49 10.87
N VAL A 192 -1.66 14.03 10.87
CA VAL A 192 -1.88 15.49 11.04
C VAL A 192 -1.45 15.95 12.43
N TYR A 193 -1.85 15.21 13.48
CA TYR A 193 -1.43 15.52 14.85
C TYR A 193 0.10 15.51 14.97
N GLU A 194 0.75 14.44 14.50
CA GLU A 194 2.20 14.30 14.54
C GLU A 194 2.92 15.41 13.77
N ALA A 195 2.37 15.85 12.64
CA ALA A 195 2.96 16.93 11.85
C ALA A 195 2.89 18.29 12.55
N HIS A 196 1.85 18.55 13.35
CA HIS A 196 1.76 19.77 14.18
C HIS A 196 2.57 19.66 15.49
N ALA A 197 2.71 18.45 16.03
CA ALA A 197 3.44 18.17 17.27
C ALA A 197 4.96 17.96 17.06
N ALA A 198 5.42 17.82 15.83
CA ALA A 198 6.81 17.54 15.51
C ALA A 198 7.80 18.60 16.05
N GLU A 199 8.85 18.12 16.70
CA GLU A 199 9.88 18.97 17.34
C GLU A 199 10.92 19.49 16.34
N ASP A 200 11.05 18.85 15.18
CA ASP A 200 11.99 19.23 14.13
C ASP A 200 11.41 19.07 12.71
N GLY A 201 12.08 19.70 11.75
CA GLY A 201 11.69 19.71 10.34
C GLY A 201 11.64 18.31 9.70
N PRO A 202 12.65 17.44 9.89
CA PRO A 202 12.62 16.05 9.41
C PRO A 202 11.43 15.23 9.93
N ALA A 203 11.10 15.32 11.21
CA ALA A 203 9.95 14.65 11.80
C ALA A 203 8.64 15.20 11.22
N GLN A 204 8.51 16.53 11.11
CA GLN A 204 7.34 17.16 10.50
C GLN A 204 7.16 16.71 9.05
N ARG A 205 8.25 16.65 8.27
CA ARG A 205 8.22 16.21 6.88
C ARG A 205 7.73 14.77 6.73
N ARG A 206 8.17 13.87 7.61
CA ARG A 206 7.71 12.48 7.63
C ARG A 206 6.21 12.42 7.91
N ALA A 207 5.75 13.08 8.97
CA ALA A 207 4.33 13.10 9.32
C ALA A 207 3.46 13.73 8.22
N VAL A 208 3.95 14.77 7.53
CA VAL A 208 3.28 15.35 6.36
C VAL A 208 3.22 14.36 5.19
N ALA A 209 4.31 13.64 4.91
CA ALA A 209 4.31 12.61 3.87
C ALA A 209 3.31 11.49 4.19
N ASP A 210 3.22 11.11 5.45
CA ASP A 210 2.29 10.09 5.94
C ASP A 210 0.83 10.55 5.86
N PHE A 211 0.56 11.81 6.21
CA PHE A 211 -0.75 12.43 6.01
C PHE A 211 -1.19 12.34 4.55
N ILE A 212 -0.31 12.72 3.61
CA ILE A 212 -0.59 12.68 2.18
C ILE A 212 -0.77 11.23 1.69
N TYR A 213 0.06 10.32 2.16
CA TYR A 213 -0.02 8.90 1.82
C TYR A 213 -1.37 8.30 2.25
N TRP A 214 -1.78 8.50 3.51
CA TRP A 214 -3.05 7.99 4.02
C TRP A 214 -4.25 8.67 3.38
N GLN A 215 -4.16 9.97 3.08
CA GLN A 215 -5.18 10.66 2.28
C GLN A 215 -5.36 10.01 0.91
N HIS A 216 -4.26 9.72 0.21
CA HIS A 216 -4.30 9.12 -1.12
C HIS A 216 -4.86 7.69 -1.08
N ILE A 217 -4.39 6.85 -0.14
CA ILE A 217 -4.94 5.50 0.07
C ILE A 217 -6.44 5.56 0.39
N GLY A 218 -6.85 6.44 1.31
CA GLY A 218 -8.26 6.62 1.65
C GLY A 218 -9.12 6.98 0.44
N GLN A 219 -8.62 7.85 -0.45
CA GLN A 219 -9.32 8.19 -1.69
C GLN A 219 -9.43 7.00 -2.65
N LEU A 220 -8.32 6.26 -2.87
CA LEU A 220 -8.33 5.07 -3.72
C LEU A 220 -9.34 4.02 -3.23
N ILE A 221 -9.42 3.82 -1.91
CA ILE A 221 -10.37 2.91 -1.28
C ILE A 221 -11.80 3.43 -1.42
N ALA A 222 -12.04 4.72 -1.17
CA ALA A 222 -13.36 5.32 -1.28
C ALA A 222 -13.91 5.20 -2.71
N ASP A 223 -13.08 5.48 -3.73
CA ASP A 223 -13.44 5.33 -5.14
C ASP A 223 -13.75 3.86 -5.48
N ALA A 224 -12.96 2.92 -4.95
CA ALA A 224 -13.20 1.49 -5.13
C ALA A 224 -14.50 0.99 -4.49
N ILE A 225 -14.97 1.61 -3.40
CA ILE A 225 -16.22 1.26 -2.71
C ILE A 225 -17.45 1.88 -3.39
N ALA A 226 -17.28 3.01 -4.09
CA ALA A 226 -18.38 3.78 -4.67
C ALA A 226 -18.94 3.20 -5.99
N GLU A 227 -18.23 2.28 -6.62
CA GLU A 227 -18.59 1.57 -7.86
C GLU A 227 -19.46 0.33 -7.62
#